data_AF-A0A946QVM8-F1
#
_entry.id   AF-A0A946QVM8-F1
#
_cell.length_a   1.000
_cell.length_b   1.000
_cell.length_c   1.000
_cell.angle_alpha   90.00
_cell.angle_beta   90.00
_cell.angle_gamma   90.00
#
_symmetry.space_group_name_H-M   'P 1'
#
loop_
_entity.id
_entity.type
_entity.pdbx_description
1 polymer ?
#
loop_
_entity_poly.entity_id
_entity_poly.type
_entity_poly.pdbx_seq_one_letter_code
_entity_poly.pdbx_strand_id
1 'polypeptide(L)'
;MANSLEITRSIQADAEKLLSERFGKKIVINSFTSIGGGCINHATKIETNVGPFFLKWNANCQNDIFLREAESLKELKKAAGNYLVIPEVYVAKIVDDTPGFLVQDYLPVRISKSDDDEKLGRGLAVIHQFRSSKFGFYHNNYCGATLQNNTWKKSWADFFRDNRIHFLLDQIQKSRPLPSSKIKTYNKLLDKIPDLLPEKSIPVLIHGDLWSGNFIISENGPALIDPASYFADREMEMAIMTMFGGFSQRFYNSYNEVNPLPYDWEKRNRLYQLYHFLNHYFLFGGGYQNQALRIAEYFVGI
;
A
#
# COMPACT_ATOMS: atom_id res chain seq x y z
N MET A 1 -12.25 -14.20 25.43
CA MET A 1 -11.36 -14.58 24.31
C MET A 1 -12.06 -15.69 23.57
N ALA A 2 -12.64 -15.41 22.40
CA ALA A 2 -13.20 -16.48 21.56
C ALA A 2 -12.09 -17.48 21.24
N ASN A 3 -12.42 -18.77 21.24
CA ASN A 3 -11.44 -19.83 21.02
C ASN A 3 -10.89 -19.71 19.59
N SER A 4 -9.58 -19.87 19.37
CA SER A 4 -8.95 -19.77 18.04
C SER A 4 -9.63 -20.70 17.00
N LEU A 5 -10.15 -21.84 17.46
CA LEU A 5 -10.97 -22.75 16.65
C LEU A 5 -12.33 -22.16 16.24
N GLU A 6 -12.99 -21.37 17.10
CA GLU A 6 -14.28 -20.75 16.76
C GLU A 6 -14.10 -19.66 15.71
N ILE A 7 -13.04 -18.85 15.83
CA ILE A 7 -12.65 -17.83 14.86
C ILE A 7 -12.38 -18.47 13.49
N THR A 8 -11.61 -19.57 13.46
CA THR A 8 -11.30 -20.27 12.21
C THR A 8 -12.57 -20.87 11.57
N ARG A 9 -13.47 -21.42 12.39
CA ARG A 9 -14.75 -21.98 11.91
C ARG A 9 -15.68 -20.92 11.32
N SER A 10 -15.78 -19.74 11.95
CA SER A 10 -16.62 -18.66 11.42
C SER A 10 -16.08 -18.14 10.09
N ILE A 11 -14.76 -17.93 9.99
CA ILE A 11 -14.10 -17.55 8.73
C ILE A 11 -14.34 -18.61 7.66
N GLN A 12 -14.18 -19.89 7.97
CA GLN A 12 -14.43 -20.97 7.02
C GLN A 12 -15.87 -20.92 6.47
N ALA A 13 -16.86 -20.84 7.37
CA ALA A 13 -18.26 -20.83 6.97
C ALA A 13 -18.60 -19.62 6.09
N ASP A 14 -18.14 -18.42 6.48
CA ASP A 14 -18.37 -17.19 5.71
C ASP A 14 -17.65 -17.23 4.36
N ALA A 15 -16.41 -17.72 4.32
CA ALA A 15 -15.64 -17.84 3.08
C ALA A 15 -16.27 -18.85 2.12
N GLU A 16 -16.66 -20.04 2.59
CA GLU A 16 -17.36 -21.04 1.78
C GLU A 16 -18.67 -20.49 1.21
N LYS A 17 -19.47 -19.79 2.02
CA LYS A 17 -20.72 -19.17 1.60
C LYS A 17 -20.48 -18.13 0.50
N LEU A 18 -19.64 -17.12 0.76
CA LEU A 18 -19.41 -16.02 -0.16
C LEU A 18 -18.71 -16.47 -1.45
N LEU A 19 -17.79 -17.44 -1.38
CA LEU A 19 -17.21 -18.06 -2.57
C LEU A 19 -18.25 -18.86 -3.34
N SER A 20 -19.14 -19.59 -2.66
CA SER A 20 -20.22 -20.33 -3.32
C SER A 20 -21.16 -19.41 -4.10
N GLU A 21 -21.54 -18.29 -3.50
CA GLU A 21 -22.31 -17.23 -4.17
C GLU A 21 -21.56 -16.67 -5.39
N ARG A 22 -20.26 -16.36 -5.23
CA ARG A 22 -19.43 -15.83 -6.33
C ARG A 22 -19.27 -16.81 -7.50
N PHE A 23 -19.10 -18.11 -7.24
CA PHE A 23 -18.87 -19.12 -8.26
C PHE A 23 -20.16 -19.80 -8.77
N GLY A 24 -21.32 -19.51 -8.17
CA GLY A 24 -22.60 -20.12 -8.53
C GLY A 24 -22.67 -21.63 -8.27
N LYS A 25 -21.79 -22.17 -7.42
CA LYS A 25 -21.73 -23.58 -7.04
C LYS A 25 -21.14 -23.73 -5.65
N LYS A 26 -21.44 -24.84 -4.97
CA LYS A 26 -20.92 -25.10 -3.62
C LYS A 26 -19.38 -25.19 -3.60
N ILE A 27 -18.77 -24.31 -2.81
CA ILE A 27 -17.35 -24.31 -2.49
C ILE A 27 -17.16 -24.89 -1.09
N VAL A 28 -16.18 -25.77 -0.95
CA VAL A 28 -15.79 -26.41 0.31
C VAL A 28 -14.30 -26.18 0.51
N ILE A 29 -13.91 -25.69 1.70
CA ILE A 29 -12.52 -25.54 2.10
C ILE A 29 -12.07 -26.84 2.77
N ASN A 30 -11.07 -27.48 2.18
CA ASN A 30 -10.54 -28.77 2.61
C ASN A 30 -9.44 -28.61 3.66
N SER A 31 -8.64 -27.54 3.59
CA SER A 31 -7.56 -27.29 4.54
C SER A 31 -7.15 -25.81 4.59
N PHE A 32 -6.53 -25.44 5.70
CA PHE A 32 -5.91 -24.14 5.96
C PHE A 32 -4.42 -24.34 6.23
N THR A 33 -3.57 -23.66 5.48
CA THR A 33 -2.12 -23.65 5.72
C THR A 33 -1.67 -22.22 5.99
N SER A 34 -1.23 -21.94 7.22
CA SER A 34 -0.70 -20.62 7.58
C SER A 34 0.52 -20.31 6.72
N ILE A 35 0.55 -19.10 6.15
CA ILE A 35 1.71 -18.58 5.42
C ILE A 35 2.29 -17.45 6.27
N GLY A 36 3.61 -17.45 6.48
CA GLY A 36 4.28 -16.33 7.15
C GLY A 36 4.22 -15.05 6.33
N GLY A 37 4.57 -13.90 6.93
CA GLY A 37 4.83 -12.65 6.20
C GLY A 37 3.92 -11.46 6.52
N GLY A 38 2.79 -11.67 7.22
CA GLY A 38 1.94 -10.56 7.66
C GLY A 38 2.39 -9.97 9.01
N CYS A 39 2.61 -8.65 9.08
CA CYS A 39 2.87 -7.96 10.36
C CYS A 39 1.59 -7.67 11.16
N ILE A 40 0.44 -7.58 10.48
CA ILE A 40 -0.84 -7.11 11.05
C ILE A 40 -1.96 -8.14 10.82
N ASN A 41 -2.03 -8.72 9.62
CA ASN A 41 -3.09 -9.65 9.23
C ASN A 41 -2.58 -11.09 9.16
N HIS A 42 -3.47 -12.04 9.41
CA HIS A 42 -3.18 -13.46 9.24
C HIS A 42 -3.26 -13.82 7.74
N ALA A 43 -2.21 -14.44 7.22
CA ALA A 43 -2.13 -14.92 5.84
C ALA A 43 -2.27 -16.44 5.79
N THR A 44 -3.13 -16.96 4.93
CA THR A 44 -3.45 -18.38 4.89
C THR A 44 -3.70 -18.85 3.46
N LYS A 45 -3.10 -19.97 3.07
CA LYS A 45 -3.52 -20.72 1.89
C LYS A 45 -4.72 -21.56 2.27
N ILE A 46 -5.82 -21.43 1.53
CA ILE A 46 -6.96 -22.34 1.63
C ILE A 46 -6.99 -23.25 0.41
N GLU A 47 -7.07 -24.56 0.63
CA GLU A 47 -7.31 -25.53 -0.43
C GLU A 47 -8.81 -25.77 -0.54
N THR A 48 -9.38 -25.65 -1.75
CA THR A 48 -10.82 -25.86 -1.97
C THR A 48 -11.07 -26.94 -3.01
N ASN A 49 -12.33 -27.35 -3.17
CA ASN A 49 -12.75 -28.21 -4.26
C ASN A 49 -12.63 -27.58 -5.67
N VAL A 50 -12.22 -26.31 -5.79
CA VAL A 50 -12.02 -25.62 -7.07
C VAL A 50 -10.60 -25.07 -7.25
N GLY A 51 -9.68 -25.44 -6.37
CA GLY A 51 -8.29 -24.98 -6.39
C GLY A 51 -7.93 -24.14 -5.15
N PRO A 52 -6.66 -23.70 -5.07
CA PRO A 52 -6.18 -22.94 -3.94
C PRO A 52 -6.53 -21.45 -4.04
N PHE A 53 -6.77 -20.82 -2.89
CA PHE A 53 -6.87 -19.36 -2.76
C PHE A 53 -5.98 -18.84 -1.62
N PHE A 54 -5.65 -17.56 -1.70
CA PHE A 54 -5.05 -16.83 -0.59
C PHE A 54 -6.15 -16.14 0.22
N LEU A 55 -6.19 -16.41 1.52
CA LEU A 55 -7.10 -15.80 2.46
C LEU A 55 -6.31 -14.96 3.46
N LYS A 56 -6.64 -13.67 3.51
CA LYS A 56 -6.12 -12.70 4.49
C LYS A 56 -7.23 -12.34 5.46
N TRP A 57 -6.99 -12.37 6.76
CA TRP A 57 -8.05 -12.06 7.74
C TRP A 57 -7.53 -11.38 9.00
N ASN A 58 -8.42 -10.64 9.66
CA ASN A 58 -8.15 -10.00 10.95
C ASN A 58 -9.46 -9.64 11.68
N ALA A 59 -9.51 -9.91 12.98
CA ALA A 59 -10.64 -9.56 13.84
C ALA A 59 -10.48 -8.18 14.53
N ASN A 60 -9.24 -7.71 14.70
CA ASN A 60 -8.91 -6.52 15.48
C ASN A 60 -8.35 -5.42 14.57
N CYS A 61 -9.13 -5.00 13.58
CA CYS A 61 -8.74 -3.98 12.60
C CYS A 61 -9.92 -3.04 12.28
N GLN A 62 -9.66 -2.04 11.46
CA GLN A 62 -10.73 -1.19 10.93
C GLN A 62 -11.68 -2.05 10.07
N ASN A 63 -12.98 -1.82 10.22
CA ASN A 63 -13.99 -2.75 9.73
C ASN A 63 -13.95 -2.94 8.21
N ASP A 64 -13.54 -1.94 7.43
CA ASP A 64 -13.54 -1.95 5.97
C ASP A 64 -12.16 -2.18 5.34
N ILE A 65 -11.12 -2.49 6.12
CA ILE A 65 -9.73 -2.58 5.61
C ILE A 65 -9.59 -3.51 4.39
N PHE A 66 -10.24 -4.67 4.40
CA PHE A 66 -10.19 -5.64 3.31
C PHE A 66 -10.96 -5.19 2.07
N LEU A 67 -12.02 -4.38 2.25
CA LEU A 67 -12.76 -3.77 1.14
C LEU A 67 -11.90 -2.69 0.47
N ARG A 68 -11.12 -1.95 1.25
CA ARG A 68 -10.19 -0.92 0.74
C ARG A 68 -8.98 -1.51 0.03
N GLU A 69 -8.45 -2.62 0.54
CA GLU A 69 -7.40 -3.40 -0.15
C GLU A 69 -7.93 -3.96 -1.48
N ALA A 70 -9.14 -4.55 -1.48
CA ALA A 70 -9.78 -5.04 -2.69
C ALA A 70 -10.04 -3.95 -3.75
N GLU A 71 -10.45 -2.76 -3.31
CA GLU A 71 -10.63 -1.59 -4.20
C GLU A 71 -9.30 -1.16 -4.84
N SER A 72 -8.22 -1.18 -4.07
CA SER A 72 -6.87 -0.85 -4.55
C SER A 72 -6.36 -1.87 -5.57
N LEU A 73 -6.48 -3.17 -5.28
CA LEU A 73 -6.12 -4.25 -6.20
C LEU A 73 -6.92 -4.18 -7.50
N LYS A 74 -8.22 -3.93 -7.41
CA LYS A 74 -9.08 -3.77 -8.58
C LYS A 74 -8.65 -2.61 -9.47
N GLU A 75 -8.25 -1.48 -8.89
CA GLU A 75 -7.79 -0.33 -9.66
C GLU A 75 -6.41 -0.58 -10.28
N LEU A 76 -5.48 -1.17 -9.52
CA LEU A 76 -4.17 -1.56 -10.04
C LEU A 76 -4.27 -2.55 -11.19
N LYS A 77 -5.21 -3.51 -11.14
CA LYS A 77 -5.44 -4.46 -12.23
C LYS A 77 -5.84 -3.80 -13.54
N LYS A 78 -6.57 -2.68 -13.49
CA LYS A 78 -6.90 -1.88 -14.70
C LYS A 78 -5.65 -1.22 -15.29
N ALA A 79 -4.72 -0.79 -14.43
CA ALA A 79 -3.52 -0.06 -14.83
C ALA A 79 -2.35 -0.96 -15.26
N ALA A 80 -2.22 -2.15 -14.66
CA ALA A 80 -1.09 -3.05 -14.86
C ALA A 80 -1.08 -3.72 -16.25
N GLY A 81 -2.25 -3.86 -16.89
CA GLY A 81 -2.39 -4.60 -18.14
C GLY A 81 -1.84 -6.02 -18.02
N ASN A 82 -1.00 -6.43 -18.98
CA ASN A 82 -0.32 -7.73 -18.96
C ASN A 82 1.14 -7.64 -18.46
N TYR A 83 1.56 -6.50 -17.91
CA TYR A 83 2.96 -6.29 -17.50
C TYR A 83 3.26 -6.81 -16.09
N LEU A 84 2.30 -6.69 -15.18
CA LEU A 84 2.42 -7.13 -13.79
C LEU A 84 1.21 -7.96 -13.39
N VAL A 85 1.45 -8.96 -12.57
CA VAL A 85 0.39 -9.79 -12.00
C VAL A 85 -0.24 -9.01 -10.84
N ILE A 86 -1.55 -8.80 -10.90
CA ILE A 86 -2.34 -8.27 -9.79
C ILE A 86 -3.38 -9.34 -9.43
N PRO A 87 -3.38 -9.88 -8.19
CA PRO A 87 -4.27 -10.97 -7.83
C PRO A 87 -5.74 -10.55 -7.99
N GLU A 88 -6.56 -11.41 -8.59
CA GLU A 88 -8.00 -11.23 -8.62
C GLU A 88 -8.56 -11.41 -7.20
N VAL A 89 -9.41 -10.46 -6.79
CA VAL A 89 -10.16 -10.57 -5.55
C VAL A 89 -11.52 -11.20 -5.83
N TYR A 90 -11.78 -12.33 -5.19
CA TYR A 90 -13.05 -13.04 -5.30
C TYR A 90 -14.05 -12.56 -4.25
N VAL A 91 -13.58 -12.32 -3.02
CA VAL A 91 -14.40 -11.93 -1.86
C VAL A 91 -13.63 -10.93 -1.00
N ALA A 92 -14.32 -9.90 -0.52
CA ALA A 92 -13.86 -9.04 0.56
C ALA A 92 -15.02 -8.82 1.53
N LYS A 93 -14.78 -9.02 2.82
CA LYS A 93 -15.77 -8.93 3.90
C LYS A 93 -15.31 -7.96 4.98
N ILE A 94 -16.24 -7.16 5.48
CA ILE A 94 -16.01 -6.28 6.63
C ILE A 94 -15.83 -7.09 7.93
N VAL A 95 -15.22 -6.48 8.93
CA VAL A 95 -15.32 -6.93 10.32
C VAL A 95 -16.71 -6.58 10.85
N ASP A 96 -17.43 -7.57 11.36
CA ASP A 96 -18.73 -7.45 12.03
C ASP A 96 -18.76 -8.37 13.26
N ASP A 97 -19.79 -9.19 13.43
CA ASP A 97 -19.83 -10.24 14.46
C ASP A 97 -18.78 -11.34 14.20
N THR A 98 -18.23 -11.44 12.98
CA THR A 98 -17.11 -12.31 12.62
C THR A 98 -15.93 -11.49 12.06
N PRO A 99 -14.70 -12.06 12.04
CA PRO A 99 -13.55 -11.38 11.48
C PRO A 99 -13.77 -10.93 10.03
N GLY A 100 -13.15 -9.80 9.66
CA GLY A 100 -13.06 -9.38 8.27
C GLY A 100 -12.02 -10.20 7.53
N PHE A 101 -12.20 -10.35 6.21
CA PHE A 101 -11.24 -11.05 5.37
C PHE A 101 -11.27 -10.66 3.89
N LEU A 102 -10.22 -11.04 3.18
CA LEU A 102 -10.04 -10.95 1.74
C LEU A 102 -9.70 -12.35 1.20
N VAL A 103 -10.39 -12.81 0.16
CA VAL A 103 -10.02 -14.01 -0.61
C VAL A 103 -9.63 -13.59 -2.02
N GLN A 104 -8.42 -13.96 -2.43
CA GLN A 104 -7.84 -13.62 -3.72
C GLN A 104 -7.07 -14.81 -4.32
N ASP A 105 -6.56 -14.62 -5.54
CA ASP A 105 -5.67 -15.60 -6.17
C ASP A 105 -4.53 -16.03 -5.22
N TYR A 106 -4.33 -17.34 -5.10
CA TYR A 106 -3.08 -17.86 -4.55
C TYR A 106 -2.00 -17.79 -5.64
N LEU A 107 -0.90 -17.10 -5.37
CA LEU A 107 0.20 -16.92 -6.31
C LEU A 107 1.40 -17.78 -5.87
N PRO A 108 1.67 -18.93 -6.53
CA PRO A 108 2.88 -19.71 -6.25
C PRO A 108 4.13 -18.89 -6.54
N VAL A 109 5.00 -18.79 -5.53
CA VAL A 109 6.25 -18.02 -5.61
C VAL A 109 7.37 -18.88 -6.19
N ARG A 110 8.18 -18.29 -7.06
CA ARG A 110 9.41 -18.90 -7.59
C ARG A 110 10.63 -18.01 -7.33
N ILE A 111 11.81 -18.57 -7.56
CA ILE A 111 13.06 -17.82 -7.52
C ILE A 111 13.06 -16.77 -8.67
N SER A 112 13.52 -15.57 -8.34
CA SER A 112 13.68 -14.47 -9.30
C SER A 112 14.69 -14.81 -10.39
N LYS A 113 14.39 -14.39 -11.61
CA LYS A 113 15.27 -14.45 -12.79
C LYS A 113 15.75 -13.04 -13.14
N SER A 114 16.81 -12.94 -13.93
CA SER A 114 17.40 -11.64 -14.29
C SER A 114 16.44 -10.70 -15.02
N ASP A 115 15.45 -11.23 -15.73
CA ASP A 115 14.44 -10.46 -16.48
C ASP A 115 13.25 -10.00 -15.63
N ASP A 116 13.08 -10.52 -14.41
CA ASP A 116 11.96 -10.15 -13.54
C ASP A 116 12.08 -8.71 -13.04
N ASP A 117 13.30 -8.24 -12.73
CA ASP A 117 13.55 -6.85 -12.32
C ASP A 117 13.16 -5.85 -13.41
N GLU A 118 13.48 -6.20 -14.67
CA GLU A 118 13.14 -5.35 -15.81
C GLU A 118 11.64 -5.33 -16.09
N LYS A 119 10.97 -6.48 -15.97
CA LYS A 119 9.51 -6.57 -16.06
C LYS A 119 8.84 -5.76 -14.95
N LEU A 120 9.36 -5.84 -13.73
CA LEU A 120 8.87 -5.07 -12.59
C LEU A 120 9.02 -3.55 -12.85
N GLY A 121 10.17 -3.09 -13.34
CA GLY A 121 10.41 -1.67 -13.61
C GLY A 121 9.56 -1.12 -14.75
N ARG A 122 9.53 -1.80 -15.90
CA ARG A 122 8.67 -1.40 -17.03
C ARG A 122 7.18 -1.47 -16.66
N GLY A 123 6.79 -2.49 -15.91
CA GLY A 123 5.42 -2.67 -15.46
C GLY A 123 4.94 -1.58 -14.50
N LEU A 124 5.77 -1.18 -13.52
CA LEU A 124 5.44 -0.06 -12.64
C LEU A 124 5.35 1.25 -13.43
N ALA A 125 6.24 1.46 -14.40
CA ALA A 125 6.20 2.63 -15.27
C ALA A 125 4.88 2.71 -16.07
N VAL A 126 4.35 1.58 -16.52
CA VAL A 126 3.03 1.48 -17.18
C VAL A 126 1.89 1.80 -16.22
N ILE A 127 1.91 1.28 -14.98
CA ILE A 127 0.91 1.65 -13.97
C ILE A 127 0.91 3.17 -13.74
N HIS A 128 2.09 3.78 -13.65
CA HIS A 128 2.25 5.23 -13.49
C HIS A 128 1.87 6.05 -14.73
N GLN A 129 1.36 5.44 -15.80
CA GLN A 129 0.72 6.13 -16.93
C GLN A 129 -0.82 6.16 -16.80
N PHE A 130 -1.40 5.41 -15.85
CA PHE A 130 -2.83 5.40 -15.59
C PHE A 130 -3.24 6.65 -14.78
N ARG A 131 -3.96 7.58 -15.42
CA ARG A 131 -4.20 8.94 -14.92
C ARG A 131 -5.58 9.14 -14.31
N SER A 132 -5.66 10.14 -13.43
CA SER A 132 -6.91 10.76 -12.99
C SER A 132 -6.88 12.28 -13.24
N SER A 133 -8.04 12.92 -13.11
CA SER A 133 -8.16 14.39 -13.18
C SER A 133 -7.74 15.10 -11.89
N LYS A 134 -7.63 14.37 -10.77
CA LYS A 134 -7.34 14.90 -9.43
C LYS A 134 -6.49 13.89 -8.63
N PHE A 135 -5.83 14.39 -7.58
CA PHE A 135 -5.13 13.58 -6.58
C PHE A 135 -6.10 13.10 -5.51
N GLY A 136 -5.94 11.87 -5.04
CA GLY A 136 -6.86 11.23 -4.11
C GLY A 136 -7.28 9.84 -4.56
N PHE A 137 -8.35 9.31 -3.97
CA PHE A 137 -8.89 8.00 -4.29
C PHE A 137 -10.39 7.94 -4.00
N TYR A 138 -11.03 6.83 -4.39
CA TYR A 138 -12.48 6.66 -4.24
C TYR A 138 -12.91 6.73 -2.76
N HIS A 139 -12.17 6.06 -1.89
CA HIS A 139 -12.38 6.08 -0.45
C HIS A 139 -11.06 6.30 0.29
N ASN A 140 -11.16 6.78 1.53
CA ASN A 140 -10.06 6.67 2.48
C ASN A 140 -9.68 5.20 2.63
N ASN A 141 -8.39 4.91 2.64
CA ASN A 141 -7.86 3.56 2.79
C ASN A 141 -6.73 3.56 3.83
N TYR A 142 -5.90 2.52 3.81
CA TYR A 142 -4.93 2.26 4.87
C TYR A 142 -3.56 1.93 4.29
N CYS A 143 -2.51 2.52 4.87
CA CYS A 143 -1.12 2.13 4.67
C CYS A 143 -0.64 1.47 5.97
N GLY A 144 -0.61 0.14 5.98
CA GLY A 144 -0.62 -0.64 7.23
C GLY A 144 -1.95 -0.44 7.98
N ALA A 145 -1.90 -0.10 9.26
CA ALA A 145 -3.09 0.25 10.05
C ALA A 145 -3.43 1.75 10.04
N THR A 146 -2.63 2.56 9.34
CA THR A 146 -2.77 4.02 9.35
C THR A 146 -3.81 4.46 8.33
N LEU A 147 -4.84 5.17 8.80
CA LEU A 147 -5.84 5.77 7.93
C LEU A 147 -5.20 6.84 7.03
N GLN A 148 -5.51 6.78 5.73
CA GLN A 148 -5.11 7.76 4.73
C GLN A 148 -6.33 8.58 4.29
N ASN A 149 -6.20 9.91 4.34
CA ASN A 149 -7.23 10.80 3.79
C ASN A 149 -7.07 10.88 2.26
N ASN A 150 -8.04 10.39 1.51
CA ASN A 150 -8.03 10.36 0.05
C ASN A 150 -9.01 11.33 -0.59
N THR A 151 -9.55 12.28 0.21
CA THR A 151 -10.41 13.35 -0.30
C THR A 151 -9.72 14.08 -1.46
N TRP A 152 -10.43 14.16 -2.59
CA TRP A 152 -9.87 14.65 -3.85
C TRP A 152 -9.39 16.11 -3.80
N LYS A 153 -8.19 16.36 -4.34
CA LYS A 153 -7.62 17.71 -4.53
C LYS A 153 -7.05 17.87 -5.94
N LYS A 154 -7.03 19.11 -6.45
CA LYS A 154 -6.47 19.44 -7.77
C LYS A 154 -4.96 19.68 -7.73
N SER A 155 -4.45 20.19 -6.61
CA SER A 155 -3.02 20.46 -6.39
C SER A 155 -2.38 19.30 -5.65
N TRP A 156 -1.25 18.82 -6.17
CA TRP A 156 -0.45 17.80 -5.49
C TRP A 156 0.12 18.34 -4.18
N ALA A 157 0.62 19.58 -4.17
CA ALA A 157 1.17 20.19 -2.99
C ALA A 157 0.14 20.28 -1.86
N ASP A 158 -1.09 20.70 -2.18
CA ASP A 158 -2.18 20.76 -1.20
C ASP A 158 -2.57 19.37 -0.69
N PHE A 159 -2.56 18.37 -1.58
CA PHE A 159 -2.87 16.99 -1.21
C PHE A 159 -1.78 16.40 -0.30
N PHE A 160 -0.51 16.52 -0.67
CA PHE A 160 0.58 16.02 0.13
C PHE A 160 0.68 16.74 1.48
N ARG A 161 0.54 18.08 1.51
CA ARG A 161 0.53 18.88 2.73
C ARG A 161 -0.60 18.47 3.67
N ASP A 162 -1.85 18.54 3.20
CA ASP A 162 -3.01 18.46 4.08
C ASP A 162 -3.42 17.00 4.33
N ASN A 163 -3.52 16.20 3.28
CA ASN A 163 -4.07 14.85 3.34
C ASN A 163 -3.04 13.78 3.72
N ARG A 164 -1.74 14.05 3.56
CA ARG A 164 -0.67 13.13 3.97
C ARG A 164 0.01 13.62 5.24
N ILE A 165 0.76 14.71 5.18
CA ILE A 165 1.62 15.12 6.30
C ILE A 165 0.80 15.66 7.48
N HIS A 166 -0.03 16.68 7.27
CA HIS A 166 -0.84 17.29 8.35
C HIS A 166 -1.80 16.27 8.97
N PHE A 167 -2.56 15.55 8.14
CA PHE A 167 -3.49 14.51 8.62
C PHE A 167 -2.80 13.43 9.47
N LEU A 168 -1.59 13.00 9.09
CA LEU A 168 -0.83 12.02 9.86
C LEU A 168 -0.26 12.61 11.15
N LEU A 169 0.19 13.87 11.14
CA LEU A 169 0.62 14.57 12.35
C LEU A 169 -0.52 14.72 13.36
N ASP A 170 -1.74 15.00 12.91
CA ASP A 170 -2.92 15.05 13.78
C ASP A 170 -3.21 13.69 14.42
N GLN A 171 -3.09 12.60 13.65
CA GLN A 171 -3.22 11.25 14.19
C GLN A 171 -2.13 10.95 15.23
N ILE A 172 -0.87 11.28 14.91
CA ILE A 172 0.27 11.15 15.82
C ILE A 172 0.04 11.94 17.11
N GLN A 173 -0.46 13.17 17.04
CA GLN A 173 -0.69 13.98 18.24
C GLN A 173 -1.75 13.40 19.19
N LYS A 174 -2.69 12.63 18.65
CA LYS A 174 -3.73 11.97 19.45
C LYS A 174 -3.26 10.65 20.08
N SER A 175 -2.43 9.88 19.37
CA SER A 175 -2.01 8.55 19.83
C SER A 175 -0.62 8.51 20.47
N ARG A 176 0.28 9.39 20.02
CA ARG A 176 1.71 9.37 20.36
C ARG A 176 2.31 10.78 20.31
N PRO A 177 1.92 11.65 21.26
CA PRO A 177 2.19 13.08 21.17
C PRO A 177 3.68 13.41 21.10
N LEU A 178 3.99 14.38 20.25
CA LEU A 178 5.29 14.98 20.03
C LEU A 178 5.43 16.27 20.85
N PRO A 179 6.65 16.59 21.32
CA PRO A 179 6.93 17.89 21.95
C PRO A 179 6.57 19.06 21.04
N SER A 180 6.09 20.16 21.63
CA SER A 180 5.69 21.36 20.89
C SER A 180 6.81 21.94 20.02
N SER A 181 8.08 21.77 20.38
CA SER A 181 9.22 22.18 19.57
C SER A 181 9.27 21.44 18.23
N LYS A 182 9.06 20.12 18.23
CA LYS A 182 9.05 19.30 17.00
C LYS A 182 7.84 19.64 16.13
N ILE A 183 6.67 19.87 16.74
CA ILE A 183 5.46 20.30 16.02
C ILE A 183 5.67 21.66 15.35
N LYS A 184 6.33 22.61 16.01
CA LYS A 184 6.69 23.89 15.38
C LYS A 184 7.56 23.70 14.13
N THR A 185 8.50 22.75 14.15
CA THR A 185 9.30 22.40 12.97
C THR A 185 8.43 21.86 11.84
N TYR A 186 7.52 20.93 12.13
CA TYR A 186 6.61 20.40 11.11
C TYR A 186 5.64 21.45 10.57
N ASN A 187 5.11 22.35 11.40
CA ASN A 187 4.25 23.44 10.93
C ASN A 187 5.00 24.36 9.96
N LYS A 188 6.25 24.74 10.28
CA LYS A 188 7.11 25.49 9.35
C LYS A 188 7.35 24.74 8.04
N LEU A 189 7.48 23.41 8.08
CA LEU A 189 7.60 22.61 6.87
C LEU A 189 6.30 22.62 6.06
N LEU A 190 5.14 22.43 6.70
CA LEU A 190 3.85 22.45 6.03
C LEU A 190 3.61 23.76 5.26
N ASP A 191 4.08 24.88 5.79
CA ASP A 191 4.01 26.18 5.10
C ASP A 191 4.95 26.26 3.88
N LYS A 192 6.06 25.52 3.89
CA LYS A 192 7.04 25.46 2.79
C LYS A 192 6.70 24.44 1.71
N ILE A 193 5.89 23.42 1.99
CA ILE A 193 5.59 22.34 1.02
C ILE A 193 5.15 22.86 -0.37
N PRO A 194 4.28 23.89 -0.47
CA PRO A 194 3.90 24.46 -1.77
C PRO A 194 5.08 24.94 -2.63
N ASP A 195 6.15 25.43 -2.01
CA ASP A 195 7.36 25.92 -2.69
C ASP A 195 8.39 24.80 -2.97
N LEU A 196 8.26 23.65 -2.29
CA LEU A 196 9.19 22.52 -2.40
C LEU A 196 8.77 21.49 -3.46
N LEU A 197 7.49 21.53 -3.87
CA LEU A 197 6.90 20.60 -4.83
C LEU A 197 6.60 21.29 -6.16
N PRO A 198 6.61 20.56 -7.27
CA PRO A 198 6.34 21.14 -8.58
C PRO A 198 4.91 21.67 -8.66
N GLU A 199 4.75 22.85 -9.26
CA GLU A 199 3.43 23.48 -9.49
C GLU A 199 2.51 22.58 -10.34
N LYS A 200 3.10 21.87 -11.32
CA LYS A 200 2.42 20.94 -12.20
C LYS A 200 2.89 19.52 -11.93
N SER A 201 2.04 18.75 -11.28
CA SER A 201 2.17 17.29 -11.17
C SER A 201 0.97 16.63 -11.85
N ILE A 202 1.16 15.41 -12.36
CA ILE A 202 0.11 14.64 -13.02
C ILE A 202 -0.37 13.57 -12.03
N PRO A 203 -1.69 13.52 -11.70
CA PRO A 203 -2.22 12.46 -10.85
C PRO A 203 -2.18 11.12 -11.59
N VAL A 204 -1.35 10.21 -11.11
CA VAL A 204 -1.24 8.85 -11.63
C VAL A 204 -1.48 7.85 -10.52
N LEU A 205 -1.99 6.67 -10.87
CA LEU A 205 -2.19 5.61 -9.90
C LEU A 205 -0.83 5.11 -9.40
N ILE A 206 -0.70 4.99 -8.07
CA ILE A 206 0.46 4.38 -7.42
C ILE A 206 0.03 3.17 -6.59
N HIS A 207 0.97 2.29 -6.25
CA HIS A 207 0.74 1.19 -5.31
C HIS A 207 0.55 1.72 -3.88
N GLY A 208 1.32 2.74 -3.48
CA GLY A 208 1.18 3.48 -2.23
C GLY A 208 1.91 2.89 -1.03
N ASP A 209 2.39 1.65 -1.15
CA ASP A 209 3.16 0.93 -0.13
C ASP A 209 4.17 -0.05 -0.76
N LEU A 210 4.80 0.26 -1.91
CA LEU A 210 5.64 -0.71 -2.62
C LEU A 210 7.06 -0.80 -2.03
N TRP A 211 7.25 -1.67 -1.06
CA TRP A 211 8.59 -2.10 -0.60
C TRP A 211 8.84 -3.56 -0.94
N SER A 212 10.03 -4.08 -0.64
CA SER A 212 10.43 -5.45 -0.99
C SER A 212 9.56 -6.58 -0.42
N GLY A 213 8.73 -6.29 0.59
CA GLY A 213 7.72 -7.21 1.11
C GLY A 213 6.40 -7.22 0.32
N ASN A 214 6.14 -6.19 -0.49
CA ASN A 214 4.86 -5.98 -1.18
C ASN A 214 4.93 -6.26 -2.70
N PHE A 215 5.96 -6.99 -3.13
CA PHE A 215 5.95 -7.70 -4.40
C PHE A 215 6.52 -9.10 -4.24
N ILE A 216 6.06 -10.01 -5.09
CA ILE A 216 6.57 -11.38 -5.17
C ILE A 216 6.86 -11.74 -6.61
N ILE A 217 7.77 -12.69 -6.84
CA ILE A 217 7.97 -13.27 -8.16
C ILE A 217 7.11 -14.52 -8.24
N SER A 218 5.93 -14.39 -8.86
CA SER A 218 5.04 -15.52 -9.12
C SER A 218 5.53 -16.34 -10.32
N GLU A 219 4.98 -17.54 -10.49
CA GLU A 219 5.19 -18.33 -11.71
C GLU A 219 4.86 -17.54 -12.99
N ASN A 220 3.89 -16.63 -12.93
CA ASN A 220 3.45 -15.79 -14.04
C ASN A 220 4.22 -14.46 -14.18
N GLY A 221 5.21 -14.20 -13.31
CA GLY A 221 6.01 -12.98 -13.31
C GLY A 221 5.87 -12.15 -12.03
N PRO A 222 6.46 -10.94 -11.99
CA PRO A 222 6.37 -10.05 -10.84
C PRO A 222 4.92 -9.69 -10.54
N ALA A 223 4.53 -9.85 -9.28
CA ALA A 223 3.20 -9.57 -8.79
C ALA A 223 3.24 -8.53 -7.68
N LEU A 224 2.33 -7.55 -7.73
CA LEU A 224 2.17 -6.57 -6.67
C LEU A 224 1.06 -7.02 -5.70
N ILE A 225 1.31 -6.88 -4.41
CA ILE A 225 0.41 -7.32 -3.34
C ILE A 225 0.34 -6.26 -2.24
N ASP A 226 -0.72 -6.30 -1.44
CA ASP A 226 -0.90 -5.42 -0.27
C ASP A 226 -0.84 -3.90 -0.59
N PRO A 227 -1.62 -3.42 -1.58
CA PRO A 227 -1.59 -2.01 -1.97
C PRO A 227 -2.31 -1.07 -0.99
N ALA A 228 -1.84 0.18 -0.97
CA ALA A 228 -2.45 1.33 -0.33
C ALA A 228 -2.70 2.43 -1.39
N SER A 229 -3.36 2.06 -2.48
CA SER A 229 -3.36 2.83 -3.73
C SER A 229 -4.10 4.17 -3.64
N TYR A 230 -3.60 5.14 -4.41
CA TYR A 230 -4.28 6.41 -4.69
C TYR A 230 -3.65 7.07 -5.92
N PHE A 231 -4.31 8.10 -6.45
CA PHE A 231 -3.74 8.95 -7.49
C PHE A 231 -2.83 10.01 -6.87
N ALA A 232 -1.55 9.96 -7.20
CA ALA A 232 -0.47 10.73 -6.59
C ALA A 232 0.45 11.34 -7.65
N ASP A 233 1.42 12.15 -7.21
CA ASP A 233 2.66 12.28 -7.96
C ASP A 233 3.39 10.93 -7.96
N ARG A 234 3.82 10.45 -9.13
CA ARG A 234 4.50 9.16 -9.27
C ARG A 234 5.79 9.05 -8.45
N GLU A 235 6.46 10.16 -8.19
CA GLU A 235 7.69 10.17 -7.38
C GLU A 235 7.42 9.81 -5.92
N MET A 236 6.17 9.92 -5.46
CA MET A 236 5.75 9.48 -4.13
C MET A 236 6.00 7.98 -3.91
N GLU A 237 5.81 7.14 -4.94
CA GLU A 237 6.05 5.69 -4.83
C GLU A 237 7.54 5.38 -4.57
N MET A 238 8.44 6.17 -5.17
CA MET A 238 9.88 5.95 -5.04
C MET A 238 10.36 6.13 -3.60
N ALA A 239 9.61 6.88 -2.78
CA ALA A 239 9.98 7.18 -1.41
C ALA A 239 10.09 5.93 -0.55
N ILE A 240 9.06 5.09 -0.56
CA ILE A 240 9.06 3.86 0.24
C ILE A 240 10.01 2.80 -0.35
N MET A 241 10.09 2.73 -1.68
CA MET A 241 11.00 1.83 -2.39
C MET A 241 12.47 2.09 -2.03
N THR A 242 12.87 3.36 -2.00
CA THR A 242 14.24 3.76 -1.65
C THR A 242 14.50 3.73 -0.14
N MET A 243 13.47 3.90 0.69
CA MET A 243 13.58 3.84 2.15
C MET A 243 13.89 2.41 2.64
N PHE A 244 13.22 1.39 2.08
CA PHE A 244 13.42 -0.01 2.48
C PHE A 244 14.28 -0.83 1.52
N GLY A 245 14.51 -0.33 0.31
CA GLY A 245 15.31 -0.99 -0.70
C GLY A 245 14.65 -2.25 -1.26
N GLY A 246 15.49 -3.13 -1.83
CA GLY A 246 15.07 -4.37 -2.50
C GLY A 246 14.72 -4.23 -3.98
N PHE A 247 15.06 -3.08 -4.59
CA PHE A 247 14.95 -2.85 -6.02
C PHE A 247 16.36 -2.67 -6.61
N SER A 248 16.66 -3.40 -7.68
CA SER A 248 17.99 -3.37 -8.31
C SER A 248 18.17 -2.17 -9.24
N GLN A 249 19.40 -1.89 -9.65
CA GLN A 249 19.66 -0.89 -10.69
C GLN A 249 18.98 -1.24 -12.01
N ARG A 250 18.83 -2.54 -12.33
CA ARG A 250 18.10 -2.99 -13.54
C ARG A 250 16.64 -2.58 -13.51
N PHE A 251 15.99 -2.71 -12.35
CA PHE A 251 14.63 -2.20 -12.14
C PHE A 251 14.57 -0.69 -12.46
N TYR A 252 15.43 0.13 -11.82
CA TYR A 252 15.37 1.59 -12.01
C TYR A 252 15.69 2.00 -13.45
N ASN A 253 16.67 1.35 -14.09
CA ASN A 253 16.99 1.61 -15.50
C ASN A 253 15.78 1.32 -16.39
N SER A 254 15.15 0.16 -16.22
CA SER A 254 14.00 -0.26 -17.03
C SER A 254 12.74 0.59 -16.78
N TYR A 255 12.53 1.10 -15.56
CA TYR A 255 11.49 2.08 -15.29
C TYR A 255 11.74 3.39 -16.05
N ASN A 256 12.99 3.88 -16.02
CA ASN A 256 13.37 5.13 -16.67
C ASN A 256 13.37 5.04 -18.21
N GLU A 257 13.49 3.85 -18.80
CA GLU A 257 13.28 3.64 -20.25
C GLU A 257 11.85 4.01 -20.68
N VAL A 258 10.86 3.76 -19.81
CA VAL A 258 9.42 3.92 -20.12
C VAL A 258 8.84 5.22 -19.58
N ASN A 259 9.23 5.62 -18.37
CA ASN A 259 8.72 6.83 -17.69
C ASN A 259 9.86 7.54 -16.93
N PRO A 260 10.78 8.23 -17.64
CA PRO A 260 11.98 8.83 -17.04
C PRO A 260 11.68 9.75 -15.86
N LEU A 261 12.35 9.57 -14.73
CA LEU A 261 12.30 10.50 -13.59
C LEU A 261 13.02 11.81 -13.94
N PRO A 262 12.56 12.97 -13.44
CA PRO A 262 13.30 14.22 -13.61
C PRO A 262 14.65 14.14 -12.89
N TYR A 263 15.67 14.84 -13.39
CA TYR A 263 17.04 14.74 -12.87
C TYR A 263 17.18 15.05 -11.37
N ASP A 264 16.26 15.84 -10.80
CA ASP A 264 16.27 16.31 -9.41
C ASP A 264 15.28 15.56 -8.50
N TRP A 265 14.71 14.45 -8.96
CA TRP A 265 13.70 13.67 -8.24
C TRP A 265 14.18 13.22 -6.85
N GLU A 266 15.46 12.94 -6.66
CA GLU A 266 16.02 12.46 -5.39
C GLU A 266 15.81 13.46 -4.24
N LYS A 267 15.83 14.77 -4.54
CA LYS A 267 15.56 15.80 -3.53
C LYS A 267 14.10 15.73 -3.07
N ARG A 268 13.16 15.57 -4.01
CA ARG A 268 11.73 15.41 -3.70
C ARG A 268 11.44 14.07 -3.03
N ASN A 269 12.15 13.02 -3.43
CA ASN A 269 12.09 11.70 -2.81
C ASN A 269 12.37 11.76 -1.31
N ARG A 270 13.38 12.53 -0.88
CA ARG A 270 13.65 12.75 0.55
C ARG A 270 12.48 13.42 1.27
N LEU A 271 11.78 14.36 0.62
CA LEU A 271 10.58 14.98 1.18
C LEU A 271 9.43 13.97 1.28
N TYR A 272 9.21 13.15 0.24
CA TYR A 272 8.18 12.12 0.25
C TYR A 272 8.44 11.01 1.29
N GLN A 273 9.71 10.66 1.54
CA GLN A 273 10.09 9.73 2.61
C GLN A 273 9.63 10.18 3.99
N LEU A 274 9.47 11.49 4.22
CA LEU A 274 8.92 12.01 5.47
C LEU A 274 7.59 11.34 5.84
N TYR A 275 6.69 11.17 4.87
CA TYR A 275 5.41 10.52 5.10
C TYR A 275 5.59 9.10 5.64
N HIS A 276 6.47 8.30 5.03
CA HIS A 276 6.70 6.92 5.44
C HIS A 276 7.42 6.81 6.79
N PHE A 277 8.35 7.72 7.11
CA PHE A 277 8.96 7.79 8.44
C PHE A 277 7.95 8.18 9.52
N LEU A 278 7.08 9.17 9.25
CA LEU A 278 5.99 9.52 10.16
C LEU A 278 5.01 8.34 10.31
N ASN A 279 4.71 7.62 9.23
CA ASN A 279 3.82 6.47 9.25
C ASN A 279 4.39 5.35 10.14
N HIS A 280 5.68 5.05 9.98
CA HIS A 280 6.38 4.07 10.81
C HIS A 280 6.52 4.52 12.26
N TYR A 281 6.67 5.82 12.53
CA TYR A 281 6.62 6.33 13.89
C TYR A 281 5.24 6.17 14.52
N PHE A 282 4.18 6.46 13.77
CA PHE A 282 2.81 6.27 14.22
C PHE A 282 2.53 4.80 14.57
N LEU A 283 2.91 3.87 13.68
CA LEU A 283 2.67 2.44 13.86
C LEU A 283 3.59 1.78 14.91
N PHE A 284 4.88 2.11 14.90
CA PHE A 284 5.91 1.34 15.63
C PHE A 284 6.70 2.20 16.61
N GLY A 285 7.00 3.45 16.27
CA GLY A 285 7.66 4.40 17.16
C GLY A 285 9.17 4.38 17.07
N GLY A 286 9.83 4.59 18.21
CA GLY A 286 11.28 4.51 18.29
C GLY A 286 11.99 5.51 17.37
N GLY A 287 13.06 5.06 16.71
CA GLY A 287 13.98 5.89 15.93
C GLY A 287 13.37 6.59 14.71
N TYR A 288 12.22 6.10 14.21
CA TYR A 288 11.54 6.70 13.05
C TYR A 288 11.16 8.17 13.28
N GLN A 289 10.86 8.54 14.53
CA GLN A 289 10.60 9.93 14.90
C GLN A 289 11.77 10.86 14.56
N ASN A 290 13.00 10.44 14.89
CA ASN A 290 14.20 11.25 14.69
C ASN A 290 14.60 11.30 13.22
N GLN A 291 14.32 10.24 12.45
CA GLN A 291 14.50 10.25 11.00
C GLN A 291 13.53 11.22 10.32
N ALA A 292 12.25 11.18 10.67
CA ALA A 292 11.25 12.13 10.19
C ALA A 292 11.64 13.58 10.53
N LEU A 293 12.05 13.84 11.78
CA LEU A 293 12.42 15.17 12.23
C LEU A 293 13.62 15.73 11.44
N ARG A 294 14.67 14.94 11.22
CA ARG A 294 15.85 15.37 10.44
C ARG A 294 15.54 15.74 8.99
N ILE A 295 14.52 15.11 8.39
CA ILE A 295 14.05 15.50 7.07
C ILE A 295 13.36 16.86 7.15
N ALA A 296 12.48 17.06 8.13
CA ALA A 296 11.80 18.33 8.31
C ALA A 296 12.79 19.48 8.60
N GLU A 297 13.76 19.28 9.49
CA GLU A 297 14.82 20.23 9.82
C GLU A 297 15.60 20.68 8.58
N TYR A 298 16.02 19.73 7.74
CA TYR A 298 16.72 20.01 6.48
C TYR A 298 15.92 20.93 5.55
N PHE A 299 14.62 20.71 5.39
CA PHE A 299 13.78 21.53 4.51
C PHE A 299 13.38 22.88 5.12
N VAL A 300 13.32 22.99 6.45
CA VAL A 300 13.09 24.29 7.10
C VAL A 300 14.37 25.12 7.24
N GLY A 301 15.55 24.50 7.13
CA GLY A 301 16.85 25.16 7.16
C GLY A 301 17.43 25.34 8.56
N ILE A 302 17.25 24.33 9.43
CA ILE A 302 17.79 24.31 10.81
C ILE A 302 18.64 23.07 11.05
#